data_AF-A0AAN7KDE6-F1
#
_entry.id   AF-A0AAN7KDE6-F1
#
_cell.length_a   1.000
_cell.length_b   1.000
_cell.length_c   1.000
_cell.angle_alpha   90.00
_cell.angle_beta   90.00
_cell.angle_gamma   90.00
#
_symmetry.space_group_name_H-M   'P 1'
#
loop_
_entity.id
_entity.type
_entity.pdbx_description
1 polymer ?
#
loop_
_entity_poly.entity_id
_entity_poly.type
_entity_poly.pdbx_seq_one_letter_code
_entity_poly.pdbx_strand_id
1 'polypeptide(L)'
;MIELSSHTAYRQLSQLVASIIFFHGSEYILAVSFHGRSNVTLGSLLISKNYIFAMAFSFLEYFVETTFFPGLKEHWWVSNSGLVMIIIGEAIQKLAIITVGQTFTHLIRIYTWMITVWTQVMLCNPISTLGFTVIVWTFFARRIPYEEFFLRQFFGSEYEEYAKRVPSGMPFVK
;
A
#
# COMPACT_ATOMS: atom_id res chain seq x y z
N MET A 1 22.29 -7.32 24.37
CA MET A 1 20.83 -7.27 24.10
C MET A 1 20.43 -5.96 23.43
N ILE A 2 20.79 -4.80 24.00
CA ILE A 2 20.52 -3.47 23.40
C ILE A 2 21.17 -3.28 22.02
N GLU A 3 22.41 -3.76 21.81
CA GLU A 3 23.10 -3.65 20.51
C GLU A 3 22.52 -4.55 19.40
N LEU A 4 21.96 -5.72 19.74
CA LEU A 4 21.33 -6.60 18.76
C LEU A 4 19.96 -6.06 18.32
N SER A 5 19.23 -5.49 19.28
CA SER A 5 17.97 -4.79 19.04
C SER A 5 18.18 -3.55 18.17
N SER A 6 19.23 -2.75 18.41
CA SER A 6 19.51 -1.54 17.63
C SER A 6 19.89 -1.84 16.17
N HIS A 7 20.69 -2.88 15.92
CA HIS A 7 21.06 -3.28 14.56
C HIS A 7 19.85 -3.77 13.75
N THR A 8 19.01 -4.60 14.37
CA THR A 8 17.76 -5.07 13.74
C THR A 8 16.80 -3.92 13.48
N ALA A 9 16.66 -3.00 14.43
CA ALA A 9 15.78 -1.86 14.30
C ALA A 9 16.23 -0.89 13.19
N TYR A 10 17.54 -0.65 13.07
CA TYR A 10 18.11 0.17 12.00
C TYR A 10 17.87 -0.47 10.63
N ARG A 11 18.05 -1.80 10.51
CA ARG A 11 17.77 -2.53 9.28
C ARG A 11 16.30 -2.43 8.87
N GLN A 12 15.37 -2.66 9.79
CA GLN A 12 13.93 -2.59 9.54
C GLN A 12 13.50 -1.17 9.13
N LEU A 13 13.99 -0.14 9.83
CA LEU A 13 13.65 1.25 9.52
C LEU A 13 14.23 1.69 8.18
N SER A 14 15.48 1.31 7.87
CA SER A 14 16.09 1.64 6.57
C SER A 14 15.39 0.94 5.42
N GLN A 15 14.98 -0.32 5.57
CA GLN A 15 14.14 -1.03 4.61
C GLN A 15 12.79 -0.34 4.40
N LEU A 16 12.12 0.09 5.48
CA LEU A 16 10.87 0.84 5.41
C LEU A 16 11.01 2.14 4.61
N VAL A 17 11.99 2.97 4.98
CA VAL A 17 12.23 4.25 4.32
C VAL A 17 12.56 4.05 2.85
N ALA A 18 13.41 3.07 2.51
CA ALA A 18 13.75 2.73 1.14
C ALA A 18 12.50 2.30 0.34
N SER A 19 11.67 1.42 0.90
CA SER A 19 10.43 0.96 0.26
C SER A 19 9.43 2.09 0.06
N ILE A 20 9.23 2.97 1.05
CA ILE A 20 8.30 4.11 0.94
C ILE A 20 8.77 5.09 -0.14
N ILE A 21 10.07 5.42 -0.16
CA ILE A 21 10.66 6.31 -1.17
C ILE A 21 10.52 5.71 -2.56
N PHE A 22 10.86 4.42 -2.72
CA PHE A 22 10.77 3.76 -4.01
C PHE A 22 9.32 3.62 -4.49
N PHE A 23 8.38 3.31 -3.60
CA PHE A 23 6.95 3.25 -3.88
C PHE A 23 6.42 4.60 -4.38
N HIS A 24 6.53 5.65 -3.57
CA HIS A 24 6.00 6.98 -3.94
C HIS A 24 6.78 7.61 -5.09
N GLY A 25 8.09 7.42 -5.15
CA GLY A 25 8.92 7.91 -6.25
C GLY A 25 8.56 7.26 -7.58
N SER A 26 8.40 5.94 -7.60
CA SER A 26 8.03 5.22 -8.82
C SER A 26 6.59 5.51 -9.25
N GLU A 27 5.64 5.60 -8.32
CA GLU A 27 4.26 5.99 -8.62
C GLU A 27 4.21 7.41 -9.21
N TYR A 28 4.94 8.35 -8.63
CA TYR A 28 5.03 9.72 -9.14
C TYR A 28 5.63 9.77 -10.56
N ILE A 29 6.73 9.06 -10.79
CA ILE A 29 7.38 9.00 -12.10
C ILE A 29 6.41 8.43 -13.14
N LEU A 30 5.76 7.30 -12.85
CA LEU A 30 4.79 6.69 -13.75
C LEU A 30 3.58 7.60 -13.98
N ALA A 31 3.06 8.24 -12.93
CA ALA A 31 1.97 9.19 -13.04
C ALA A 31 2.33 10.35 -13.98
N VAL A 32 3.54 10.91 -13.86
CA VAL A 32 4.03 11.99 -14.75
C VAL A 32 4.21 11.49 -16.18
N SER A 33 4.75 10.28 -16.37
CA SER A 33 4.96 9.69 -17.70
C SER A 33 3.65 9.46 -18.45
N PHE A 34 2.61 8.98 -17.76
CA PHE A 34 1.33 8.68 -18.40
C PHE A 34 0.37 9.87 -18.43
N HIS A 35 0.29 10.72 -17.40
CA HIS A 35 -0.72 11.79 -17.31
C HIS A 35 -0.17 13.20 -17.61
N GLY A 36 1.14 13.35 -17.75
CA GLY A 36 1.82 14.61 -18.02
C GLY A 36 2.06 15.46 -16.76
N ARG A 37 3.17 16.19 -16.74
CA ARG A 37 3.67 16.96 -15.58
C ARG A 37 2.70 18.04 -15.06
N SER A 38 1.80 18.54 -15.90
CA SER A 38 0.85 19.61 -15.54
C SER A 38 -0.37 19.13 -14.75
N ASN A 39 -0.69 17.83 -14.78
CA ASN A 39 -1.87 17.25 -14.11
C ASN A 39 -1.53 16.45 -12.83
N VAL A 40 -0.25 16.24 -12.53
CA VAL A 40 0.17 15.47 -11.35
C VAL A 40 0.43 16.41 -10.18
N THR A 41 -0.53 16.52 -9.27
CA THR A 41 -0.41 17.26 -8.02
C THR A 41 0.07 16.33 -6.89
N LEU A 42 0.80 16.86 -5.90
CA LEU A 42 1.24 16.09 -4.72
C LEU A 42 0.09 15.44 -3.91
N GLY A 43 -1.15 15.89 -4.12
CA GLY A 43 -2.35 15.25 -3.57
C GLY A 43 -2.84 14.03 -4.36
N SER A 44 -2.31 13.76 -5.55
CA SER A 44 -2.61 12.53 -6.32
C SER A 44 -1.77 11.34 -5.87
N LEU A 45 -0.56 11.59 -5.35
CA LEU A 45 0.13 10.67 -4.46
C LEU A 45 -0.80 10.45 -3.27
N LEU A 46 -1.18 9.21 -3.01
CA LEU A 46 -2.22 8.78 -2.05
C LEU A 46 -1.95 9.15 -0.56
N ILE A 47 -1.13 10.15 -0.30
CA ILE A 47 -0.79 10.77 0.97
C ILE A 47 -1.99 11.61 1.43
N SER A 48 -2.99 10.94 2.00
CA SER A 48 -4.09 11.60 2.69
C SER A 48 -3.69 12.04 4.10
N LYS A 49 -4.43 13.00 4.68
CA LYS A 49 -4.25 13.39 6.09
C LYS A 49 -4.35 12.19 7.03
N ASN A 50 -5.30 11.30 6.79
CA ASN A 50 -5.51 10.09 7.59
C ASN A 50 -4.32 9.12 7.50
N TYR A 51 -3.70 9.02 6.31
CA TYR A 51 -2.50 8.21 6.10
C TYR A 51 -1.31 8.73 6.92
N ILE A 52 -1.10 10.05 6.94
CA ILE A 52 -0.02 10.67 7.74
C ILE A 52 -0.22 10.38 9.23
N PHE A 53 -1.44 10.55 9.75
CA PHE A 53 -1.74 10.21 11.15
C PHE A 53 -1.51 8.73 11.44
N ALA A 54 -2.00 7.83 10.58
CA ALA A 54 -1.80 6.38 10.76
C ALA A 54 -0.31 6.01 10.74
N MET A 55 0.48 6.62 9.86
CA MET A 55 1.91 6.39 9.79
C MET A 55 2.63 6.88 11.05
N ALA A 56 2.26 8.05 11.58
CA ALA A 56 2.79 8.55 12.85
C ALA A 56 2.47 7.63 14.03
N PHE A 57 1.23 7.11 14.10
CA PHE A 57 0.85 6.10 15.10
C PHE A 57 1.67 4.81 14.97
N SER A 58 1.97 4.35 13.74
CA SER A 58 2.79 3.15 13.56
C SER A 58 4.24 3.32 13.99
N PHE A 59 4.81 4.52 13.80
CA PHE A 59 6.13 4.82 14.31
C PHE A 59 6.12 4.85 15.84
N LEU A 60 5.10 5.44 16.44
CA LEU A 60 4.94 5.45 17.90
C LEU A 60 4.86 4.02 18.46
N GLU A 61 4.02 3.15 17.88
CA GLU A 61 3.94 1.73 18.25
C GLU A 61 5.31 1.05 18.12
N TYR A 62 6.00 1.24 16.99
CA TYR A 62 7.31 0.65 16.76
C TYR A 62 8.35 1.04 17.83
N PHE A 63 8.40 2.33 18.21
CA PHE A 63 9.33 2.80 19.25
C PHE A 63 8.97 2.27 20.64
N VAL A 64 7.68 2.23 20.98
CA VAL A 64 7.21 1.65 22.23
C VAL A 64 7.56 0.15 22.28
N GLU A 65 7.26 -0.62 21.24
CA GLU A 65 7.55 -2.04 21.19
C GLU A 65 9.04 -2.35 21.18
N THR A 66 9.86 -1.54 20.53
CA THR A 66 11.33 -1.70 20.58
C THR A 66 11.87 -1.48 21.99
N THR A 67 11.24 -0.60 22.78
CA THR A 67 11.67 -0.28 24.15
C THR A 67 11.18 -1.33 25.17
N PHE A 68 9.92 -1.78 25.06
CA PHE A 68 9.31 -2.68 26.06
C PHE A 68 9.33 -4.16 25.65
N PHE A 69 9.32 -4.47 24.35
CA PHE A 69 9.17 -5.82 23.79
C PHE A 69 10.15 -6.12 22.63
N PRO A 70 11.48 -6.00 22.85
CA PRO A 70 12.47 -6.12 21.77
C PRO A 70 12.46 -7.49 21.07
N GLY A 71 12.08 -8.56 21.78
CA GLY A 71 11.99 -9.91 21.22
C GLY A 71 10.98 -10.03 20.07
N LEU A 72 9.95 -9.19 20.01
CA LEU A 72 9.00 -9.20 18.89
C LEU A 72 9.68 -8.76 17.58
N LYS A 73 10.62 -7.81 17.67
CA LYS A 73 11.34 -7.25 16.50
C LYS A 73 12.48 -8.14 16.00
N GLU A 74 12.96 -9.07 16.83
CA GLU A 74 14.04 -10.02 16.48
C GLU A 74 13.61 -11.12 15.51
N HIS A 75 12.32 -11.20 15.17
CA HIS A 75 11.78 -12.14 14.17
C HIS A 75 12.18 -11.72 12.74
N TRP A 76 13.46 -11.90 12.41
CA TRP A 76 14.06 -11.54 11.12
C TRP A 76 13.34 -12.17 9.92
N TRP A 77 12.78 -13.37 10.09
CA TRP A 77 12.03 -14.07 9.07
C TRP A 77 10.72 -13.34 8.71
N VAL A 78 10.01 -12.77 9.70
CA VAL A 78 8.79 -11.98 9.48
C VAL A 78 9.14 -10.72 8.69
N SER A 79 10.17 -9.99 9.12
CA SER A 79 10.63 -8.79 8.45
C SER A 79 11.06 -9.04 6.99
N ASN A 80 11.86 -10.08 6.75
CA ASN A 80 12.26 -10.45 5.39
C ASN A 80 11.07 -10.90 4.52
N SER A 81 10.11 -11.63 5.09
CA SER A 81 8.90 -12.03 4.36
C SER A 81 8.05 -10.82 3.94
N GLY A 82 7.94 -9.82 4.84
CA GLY A 82 7.26 -8.56 4.54
C GLY A 82 7.94 -7.80 3.40
N LEU A 83 9.27 -7.72 3.41
CA LEU A 83 10.03 -7.09 2.33
C LEU A 83 9.82 -7.77 0.98
N VAL A 84 9.84 -9.10 0.94
CA VAL A 84 9.57 -9.86 -0.30
C VAL A 84 8.18 -9.55 -0.83
N MET A 85 7.16 -9.51 0.04
CA MET A 85 5.81 -9.18 -0.39
C MET A 85 5.63 -7.73 -0.83
N ILE A 86 6.37 -6.78 -0.25
CA ILE A 86 6.42 -5.40 -0.73
C ILE A 86 6.97 -5.38 -2.16
N ILE A 87 8.10 -6.03 -2.42
CA ILE A 87 8.73 -6.06 -3.76
C ILE A 87 7.79 -6.70 -4.80
N ILE A 88 7.15 -7.82 -4.46
CA ILE A 88 6.19 -8.49 -5.34
C ILE A 88 4.99 -7.57 -5.63
N GLY A 89 4.41 -6.97 -4.59
CA GLY A 89 3.28 -6.05 -4.74
C GLY A 89 3.64 -4.84 -5.62
N GLU A 90 4.83 -4.30 -5.43
CA GLU A 90 5.34 -3.20 -6.23
C GLU A 90 5.59 -3.56 -7.69
N ALA A 91 6.09 -4.77 -7.97
CA ALA A 91 6.24 -5.25 -9.34
C ALA A 91 4.89 -5.41 -10.04
N ILE A 92 3.92 -6.05 -9.37
CA ILE A 92 2.56 -6.23 -9.89
C ILE A 92 1.90 -4.87 -10.15
N GLN A 93 2.04 -3.93 -9.22
CA GLN A 93 1.47 -2.59 -9.38
C GLN A 93 2.04 -1.87 -10.60
N LYS A 94 3.36 -1.87 -10.78
CA LYS A 94 4.03 -1.19 -11.91
C LYS A 94 3.64 -1.85 -13.24
N LEU A 95 3.59 -3.18 -13.29
CA LEU A 95 3.12 -3.92 -14.46
C LEU A 95 1.67 -3.54 -14.79
N ALA A 96 0.79 -3.49 -13.80
CA ALA A 96 -0.60 -3.09 -14.00
C ALA A 96 -0.70 -1.66 -14.55
N ILE A 97 0.06 -0.69 -14.02
CA ILE A 97 0.10 0.68 -14.54
C ILE A 97 0.56 0.70 -16.00
N ILE A 98 1.62 -0.03 -16.33
CA ILE A 98 2.18 -0.07 -17.69
C ILE A 98 1.19 -0.72 -18.67
N THR A 99 0.49 -1.78 -18.27
CA THR A 99 -0.48 -2.48 -19.12
C THR A 99 -1.74 -1.65 -19.36
N VAL A 100 -2.21 -0.93 -18.33
CA VAL A 100 -3.49 -0.20 -18.36
C VAL A 100 -3.33 1.24 -18.88
N GLY A 101 -2.12 1.82 -18.76
CA GLY A 101 -1.83 3.17 -19.23
C GLY A 101 -2.72 4.23 -18.57
N GLN A 102 -3.41 5.02 -19.40
CA GLN A 102 -4.24 6.14 -18.95
C GLN A 102 -5.66 5.73 -18.50
N THR A 103 -6.07 4.47 -18.69
CA THR A 103 -7.51 4.14 -18.73
C THR A 103 -8.09 3.68 -17.38
N PHE A 104 -7.30 3.16 -16.44
CA PHE A 104 -7.83 2.75 -15.12
C PHE A 104 -6.91 3.08 -13.95
N THR A 105 -7.29 4.10 -13.19
CA THR A 105 -6.64 4.50 -11.94
C THR A 105 -6.98 3.60 -10.73
N HIS A 106 -7.93 2.68 -10.87
CA HIS A 106 -8.42 1.85 -9.77
C HIS A 106 -7.50 0.71 -9.40
N LEU A 107 -6.98 -0.01 -10.41
CA LEU A 107 -6.08 -1.15 -10.21
C LEU A 107 -4.81 -0.71 -9.49
N ILE A 108 -4.29 0.48 -9.84
CA ILE A 108 -3.16 1.13 -9.18
C ILE A 108 -3.36 1.18 -7.66
N ARG A 109 -4.58 1.55 -7.25
CA ARG A 109 -4.93 1.78 -5.85
C ARG A 109 -5.21 0.48 -5.10
N ILE A 110 -5.75 -0.55 -5.75
CA ILE A 110 -5.92 -1.86 -5.13
C ILE A 110 -4.53 -2.43 -4.76
N TYR A 111 -3.54 -2.45 -5.65
CA TYR A 111 -2.23 -2.99 -5.25
C TYR A 111 -1.53 -2.18 -4.14
N THR A 112 -1.83 -0.88 -4.01
CA THR A 112 -1.37 -0.04 -2.90
C THR A 112 -1.82 -0.58 -1.53
N TRP A 113 -3.02 -1.18 -1.40
CA TRP A 113 -3.49 -1.65 -0.08
C TRP A 113 -2.61 -2.77 0.46
N MET A 114 -2.23 -3.73 -0.38
CA MET A 114 -1.34 -4.82 0.02
C MET A 114 -0.01 -4.28 0.51
N ILE A 115 0.62 -3.41 -0.29
CA ILE A 115 1.94 -2.84 0.03
C ILE A 115 1.90 -2.12 1.38
N THR A 116 0.84 -1.33 1.63
CA THR A 116 0.69 -0.60 2.88
C THR A 116 0.59 -1.53 4.09
N VAL A 117 -0.17 -2.63 3.99
CA VAL A 117 -0.28 -3.62 5.07
C VAL A 117 1.05 -4.35 5.28
N TRP A 118 1.73 -4.74 4.21
CA TRP A 118 3.01 -5.46 4.30
C TRP A 118 4.13 -4.62 4.90
N THR A 119 4.14 -3.29 4.74
CA THR A 119 5.08 -2.42 5.47
C THR A 119 4.94 -2.52 6.98
N GLN A 120 3.71 -2.66 7.49
CA GLN A 120 3.47 -2.82 8.93
C GLN A 120 3.85 -4.22 9.43
N VAL A 121 3.62 -5.24 8.61
CA VAL A 121 4.07 -6.61 8.88
C VAL A 121 5.61 -6.69 8.91
N MET A 122 6.29 -6.00 8.00
CA MET A 122 7.76 -5.94 7.97
C MET A 122 8.36 -5.33 9.24
N LEU A 123 7.69 -4.33 9.82
CA LEU A 123 8.04 -3.72 11.10
C LEU A 123 7.62 -4.58 12.31
N CYS A 124 6.89 -5.67 12.08
CA CYS A 124 6.30 -6.50 13.13
C CYS A 124 5.41 -5.68 14.09
N ASN A 125 4.61 -4.74 13.55
CA ASN A 125 3.70 -3.88 14.32
C ASN A 125 2.26 -4.45 14.28
N PRO A 126 1.84 -5.31 15.22
CA PRO A 126 0.57 -6.01 15.16
C PRO A 126 -0.65 -5.08 15.19
N ILE A 127 -0.62 -4.01 15.99
CA ILE A 127 -1.77 -3.11 16.14
C ILE A 127 -1.92 -2.27 14.87
N SER A 128 -0.82 -1.72 14.36
CA SER A 128 -0.82 -0.97 13.11
C SER A 128 -1.17 -1.84 11.90
N THR A 129 -0.72 -3.10 11.83
CA THR A 129 -1.12 -4.00 10.74
C THR A 129 -2.65 -4.14 10.67
N LEU A 130 -3.32 -4.35 11.81
CA LEU A 130 -4.78 -4.42 11.86
C LEU A 130 -5.43 -3.07 11.54
N GLY A 131 -4.93 -1.98 12.12
CA GLY A 131 -5.43 -0.63 11.90
C GLY A 131 -5.36 -0.21 10.43
N PHE A 132 -4.20 -0.39 9.79
CA PHE A 132 -4.01 -0.11 8.37
C PHE A 132 -4.87 -1.00 7.49
N THR A 133 -5.01 -2.28 7.83
CA THR A 133 -5.90 -3.19 7.08
C THR A 133 -7.34 -2.66 7.09
N VAL A 134 -7.87 -2.29 8.26
CA VAL A 134 -9.25 -1.78 8.37
C VAL A 134 -9.42 -0.42 7.69
N ILE A 135 -8.50 0.53 7.91
CA ILE A 135 -8.59 1.89 7.34
C ILE A 135 -8.53 1.82 5.82
N VAL A 136 -7.59 1.05 5.27
CA VAL A 136 -7.43 0.95 3.82
C VAL A 136 -8.59 0.15 3.22
N TRP A 137 -9.02 -0.94 3.87
CA TRP A 137 -10.18 -1.71 3.42
C TRP A 137 -11.45 -0.85 3.36
N THR A 138 -11.75 -0.09 4.41
CA THR A 138 -12.93 0.79 4.45
C THR A 138 -12.87 1.91 3.41
N PHE A 139 -11.68 2.43 3.11
CA PHE A 139 -11.48 3.41 2.05
C PHE A 139 -11.86 2.83 0.67
N PHE A 140 -11.40 1.63 0.36
CA PHE A 140 -11.68 0.98 -0.92
C PHE A 140 -13.10 0.44 -1.02
N ALA A 141 -13.63 -0.14 0.05
CA ALA A 141 -15.00 -0.62 0.10
C ALA A 141 -16.03 0.48 -0.19
N ARG A 142 -15.69 1.75 0.12
CA ARG A 142 -16.53 2.92 -0.21
C ARG A 142 -16.30 3.44 -1.63
N ARG A 143 -15.09 3.34 -2.17
CA ARG A 143 -14.74 3.91 -3.49
C ARG A 143 -15.05 2.98 -4.65
N ILE A 144 -14.75 1.69 -4.53
CA ILE A 144 -14.90 0.73 -5.65
C ILE A 144 -16.33 0.76 -6.22
N PRO A 145 -17.41 0.64 -5.40
CA PRO A 145 -18.77 0.65 -5.95
C PRO A 145 -19.14 1.96 -6.63
N TYR A 146 -18.68 3.10 -6.08
CA TYR A 146 -18.92 4.41 -6.66
C TYR A 146 -18.26 4.52 -8.04
N GLU A 147 -17.03 4.07 -8.16
CA GLU A 147 -16.32 4.19 -9.43
C GLU A 147 -16.78 3.14 -10.45
N GLU A 148 -17.16 1.92 -10.03
CA GLU A 148 -17.83 0.92 -10.88
C GLU A 148 -19.16 1.41 -11.46
N PHE A 149 -19.91 2.22 -10.69
CA PHE A 149 -21.13 2.85 -11.18
C PHE A 149 -20.87 3.69 -12.43
N PHE A 150 -19.82 4.52 -12.43
CA PHE A 150 -19.46 5.29 -13.63
C PHE A 150 -18.97 4.39 -14.77
N LEU A 151 -18.20 3.35 -14.47
CA LEU A 151 -17.71 2.42 -15.49
C LEU A 151 -18.85 1.70 -16.21
N ARG A 152 -19.88 1.28 -15.48
CA ARG A 152 -21.12 0.75 -16.07
C ARG A 152 -21.85 1.78 -16.91
N GLN A 153 -21.84 3.05 -16.51
CA GLN A 153 -22.45 4.14 -17.29
C GLN A 153 -21.67 4.44 -18.58
N PHE A 154 -20.34 4.37 -18.56
CA PHE A 154 -19.49 4.66 -19.72
C PHE A 154 -19.40 3.50 -20.72
N PHE A 155 -19.27 2.26 -20.24
CA PHE A 155 -19.02 1.07 -21.06
C PHE A 155 -20.23 0.11 -21.17
N GLY A 156 -21.30 0.34 -20.40
CA GLY A 156 -22.54 -0.43 -20.49
C GLY A 156 -22.34 -1.93 -20.27
N SER A 157 -22.82 -2.73 -21.22
CA SER A 157 -22.81 -4.20 -21.16
C SER A 157 -21.41 -4.81 -21.19
N GLU A 158 -20.44 -4.16 -21.81
CA GLU A 158 -19.05 -4.66 -21.89
C GLU A 158 -18.42 -4.74 -20.50
N TYR A 159 -18.66 -3.74 -19.66
CA TYR A 159 -18.17 -3.75 -18.28
C TYR A 159 -18.92 -4.75 -17.40
N GLU A 160 -20.21 -4.99 -17.64
CA GLU A 160 -20.94 -6.03 -16.91
C GLU A 160 -20.43 -7.44 -17.23
N GLU A 161 -20.09 -7.72 -18.49
CA GLU A 161 -19.47 -9.00 -18.84
C GLU A 161 -18.08 -9.16 -18.24
N TYR A 162 -17.30 -8.07 -18.21
CA TYR A 162 -15.99 -8.05 -17.54
C TYR A 162 -16.11 -8.30 -16.03
N ALA A 163 -17.01 -7.59 -15.33
CA ALA A 163 -17.21 -7.70 -13.89
C ALA A 163 -17.70 -9.09 -13.44
N LYS A 164 -18.34 -9.86 -14.34
CA LYS A 164 -18.70 -11.27 -14.07
C LYS A 164 -17.50 -12.22 -14.10
N ARG A 165 -16.42 -11.85 -14.81
CA ARG A 165 -15.23 -12.68 -15.02
C ARG A 165 -14.08 -12.32 -14.10
N VAL A 166 -13.98 -11.05 -13.70
CA VAL A 166 -12.86 -10.54 -12.93
C VAL A 166 -13.33 -10.01 -11.57
N PRO A 167 -12.87 -10.58 -10.44
CA PRO A 167 -13.21 -10.07 -9.13
C PRO A 167 -12.55 -8.71 -8.87
N SER A 168 -13.15 -7.91 -7.98
CA SER A 168 -12.65 -6.60 -7.56
C SER A 168 -11.22 -6.60 -6.97
N GLY A 169 -10.71 -7.77 -6.57
CA GLY A 169 -9.41 -7.92 -5.90
C GLY A 169 -9.40 -7.52 -4.43
N MET A 170 -10.52 -7.03 -3.89
CA MET A 170 -10.68 -6.68 -2.48
C MET A 170 -11.56 -7.70 -1.75
N PRO A 171 -11.11 -8.26 -0.60
CA PRO A 171 -11.94 -9.17 0.18
C PRO A 171 -13.24 -8.47 0.58
N PHE A 172 -14.38 -9.15 0.47
CA PHE A 172 -15.69 -8.63 0.90
C PHE A 172 -16.19 -7.36 0.19
N VAL A 173 -15.59 -6.98 -0.95
CA VAL A 173 -16.10 -5.92 -1.83
C VAL A 173 -16.57 -6.55 -3.14
N LYS A 174 -17.85 -6.40 -3.44
CA LYS A 174 -18.48 -6.91 -4.67
C LYS A 174 -18.50 -5.84 -5.76
#